data_AF-A0A9E1KP33-F1
#
_entry.id   AF-A0A9E1KP33-F1
#
_cell.length_a   1.000
_cell.length_b   1.000
_cell.length_c   1.000
_cell.angle_alpha   90.00
_cell.angle_beta   90.00
_cell.angle_gamma   90.00
#
_symmetry.space_group_name_H-M   'P 1'
#
loop_
_entity.id
_entity.type
_entity.pdbx_description
1 polymer ?
#
loop_
_entity_poly.entity_id
_entity_poly.type
_entity_poly.pdbx_seq_one_letter_code
_entity_poly.pdbx_strand_id
1 'polypeptide(L)' 'MVRIGIVGGTGYTGVELLRLLALHEQAEVVMITSRAEA' A
#
# COMPACT_ATOMS: atom_id res chain seq x y z
N MET A 1 -8.18 -1.54 13.95
CA MET A 1 -7.42 -0.97 12.82
C MET A 1 -6.07 -1.66 12.74
N VAL A 2 -5.78 -2.36 11.66
CA VAL A 2 -4.48 -2.99 11.37
C VAL A 2 -3.63 -1.98 10.62
N ARG A 3 -2.42 -1.72 11.12
CA ARG A 3 -1.48 -0.78 10.50
C ARG A 3 -0.67 -1.51 9.43
N ILE A 4 -0.68 -0.99 8.21
CA ILE A 4 -0.09 -1.65 7.04
C ILE A 4 0.98 -0.74 6.41
N GLY A 5 2.15 -1.31 6.16
CA GLY A 5 3.18 -0.71 5.31
C GLY A 5 3.27 -1.42 3.96
N ILE A 6 3.38 -0.67 2.87
CA ILE A 6 3.49 -1.19 1.50
C ILE A 6 4.89 -0.89 0.95
N VAL A 7 5.64 -1.94 0.58
CA VAL A 7 6.94 -1.83 -0.11
C VAL A 7 6.74 -2.22 -1.58
N GLY A 8 7.15 -1.36 -2.51
CA GLY A 8 6.88 -1.52 -3.94
C GLY A 8 5.53 -0.93 -4.38
N GLY A 9 5.06 0.13 -3.69
CA GLY A 9 3.72 0.70 -3.91
C GLY A 9 3.46 1.27 -5.31
N THR A 10 4.49 1.49 -6.13
CA THR A 10 4.35 2.00 -7.51
C THR A 10 4.12 0.90 -8.54
N GLY A 11 4.35 -0.37 -8.21
CA GLY A 11 4.04 -1.49 -9.12
C GLY A 11 2.53 -1.73 -9.21
N TYR A 12 2.07 -2.38 -10.28
CA TYR A 12 0.64 -2.65 -10.49
C TYR A 12 -0.01 -3.38 -9.31
N THR A 13 0.70 -4.33 -8.71
CA THR A 13 0.25 -5.03 -7.50
C THR A 13 0.11 -4.09 -6.30
N GLY A 14 1.05 -3.16 -6.12
CA GLY A 14 1.01 -2.18 -5.04
C GLY A 14 -0.16 -1.21 -5.17
N VAL A 15 -0.45 -0.76 -6.40
CA VAL A 15 -1.59 0.10 -6.71
C VAL A 15 -2.92 -0.62 -6.46
N GLU A 16 -3.06 -1.87 -6.90
CA GLU A 16 -4.28 -2.65 -6.66
C GLU A 16 -4.48 -2.98 -5.18
N LEU A 17 -3.40 -3.30 -4.47
CA LEU A 17 -3.44 -3.48 -3.02
C LEU A 17 -3.93 -2.19 -2.33
N LEU A 18 -3.42 -1.02 -2.72
CA LEU A 18 -3.88 0.25 -2.19
C LEU A 18 -5.36 0.49 -2.49
N ARG A 19 -5.83 0.19 -3.71
CA ARG A 19 -7.24 0.32 -4.11
C ARG A 19 -8.16 -0.53 -3.22
N LEU A 20 -7.76 -1.76 -2.91
CA LEU A 20 -8.52 -2.66 -2.04
C LEU A 20 -8.51 -2.17 -0.58
N LEU A 21 -7.35 -1.75 -0.07
CA LEU A 21 -7.19 -1.30 1.31
C LEU A 21 -7.86 0.06 1.58
N ALA A 22 -7.99 0.93 0.57
CA ALA A 22 -8.60 2.26 0.71
C ALA A 22 -10.07 2.21 1.19
N LEU A 23 -10.78 1.10 0.96
CA LEU A 23 -12.17 0.91 1.37
C LEU A 23 -12.32 -0.04 2.56
N HIS A 24 -11.23 -0.51 3.15
CA HIS A 24 -11.28 -1.52 4.20
C HIS A 24 -11.29 -0.88 5.60
N GLU A 25 -12.45 -0.88 6.27
CA GLU A 25 -12.69 -0.18 7.55
C GLU A 25 -11.73 -0.57 8.68
N GLN A 26 -11.13 -1.76 8.62
CA GLN A 26 -10.18 -2.22 9.62
C GLN A 26 -8.71 -2.06 9.20
N ALA A 27 -8.41 -1.40 8.07
CA ALA A 27 -7.05 -1.22 7.58
C ALA A 27 -6.64 0.26 7.56
N GLU A 28 -5.42 0.54 7.99
CA GLU A 28 -4.81 1.86 7.91
C GLU A 28 -3.44 1.73 7.24
N VAL A 29 -3.31 2.28 6.04
CA VAL A 29 -2.03 2.34 5.33
C VAL A 29 -1.21 3.48 5.91
N VAL A 30 -0.17 3.14 6.67
CA VAL A 30 0.66 4.11 7.41
C VAL A 30 1.98 4.44 6.71
N MET A 31 2.36 3.66 5.70
CA MET A 31 3.58 3.86 4.92
C MET A 31 3.43 3.25 3.53
N ILE A 32 3.88 3.98 2.51
CA ILE A 32 4.07 3.46 1.16
C ILE A 32 5.48 3.88 0.70
N THR A 33 6.25 2.91 0.24
CA THR A 33 7.61 3.14 -0.29
C THR A 33 7.78 2.37 -1.59
N SER A 34 8.63 2.88 -2.47
CA SER A 34 9.11 2.20 -3.65
C SER A 34 10.56 2.63 -3.92
N ARG A 35 11.33 1.78 -4.59
CA ARG A 35 12.64 2.19 -5.12
C ARG A 35 12.37 2.79 -6.49
N ALA A 36 12.61 4.08 -6.64
CA ALA A 36 12.45 4.75 -7.94
C ALA A 36 13.55 4.33 -8.93
N GLU A 37 14.72 3.90 -8.45
CA GLU A 37 15.83 3.43 -9.27
C GLU A 37 16.60 2.32 -8.54
N ALA A 38 16.94 1.27 -9.28
CA ALA A 38 17.98 0.30 -8.98
C ALA A 38 18.87 0.17 -10.21
#